data_AF-A0A7W3J8A6-F1
#
_entry.id   AF-A0A7W3J8A6-F1
#
_cell.length_a   1.000
_cell.length_b   1.000
_cell.length_c   1.000
_cell.angle_alpha   90.00
_cell.angle_beta   90.00
_cell.angle_gamma   90.00
#
_symmetry.space_group_name_H-M   'P 1'
#
loop_
_entity.id
_entity.type
_entity.pdbx_description
1 polymer ?
#
loop_
_entity_poly.entity_id
_entity_poly.type
_entity_poly.pdbx_seq_one_letter_code
_entity_poly.pdbx_strand_id
1 'polypeptide(L)'
;MRRWNLGRITTVTIVAALIAAGLAFWQVIDVWHAAAATAVTLAVATLWSRTGTVVEDPEWPRTVTEARAGGRHDVSDLSWSTFGRDGRVTDRVVRRVRALATDRLRAHGVDPSDPASLPDVEHLLGADVVRQLASRQAPTARTLQTWLDAIERLGPGAATRPAPTAAAPPAAPTTTSTPEENRA
;
A
#
# COMPACT_ATOMS: atom_id res chain seq x y z
N MET A 1 9.32 -30.39 -13.20
CA MET A 1 10.33 -29.53 -12.53
C MET A 1 11.17 -30.24 -11.46
N ARG A 2 11.50 -31.55 -11.60
CA ARG A 2 12.15 -32.36 -10.53
C ARG A 2 13.69 -32.42 -10.59
N ARG A 3 14.30 -32.07 -11.73
CA ARG A 3 15.74 -32.28 -12.00
C ARG A 3 16.67 -31.30 -11.29
N TRP A 4 16.20 -30.10 -10.94
CA TRP A 4 17.07 -29.04 -10.42
C TRP A 4 17.53 -29.28 -8.98
N ASN A 5 16.66 -29.87 -8.15
CA ASN A 5 16.99 -30.19 -6.76
C ASN A 5 17.89 -31.44 -6.66
N LEU A 6 17.75 -32.41 -7.57
CA LEU A 6 18.65 -33.58 -7.60
C LEU A 6 20.10 -33.16 -7.85
N GLY A 7 20.35 -32.26 -8.81
CA GLY A 7 21.71 -31.77 -9.06
C GLY A 7 22.34 -31.12 -7.83
N ARG A 8 21.61 -30.27 -7.10
CA ARG A 8 22.12 -29.62 -5.88
C ARG A 8 22.37 -30.61 -4.74
N ILE A 9 21.48 -31.58 -4.54
CA ILE A 9 21.67 -32.64 -3.54
C ILE A 9 22.89 -33.48 -3.89
N THR A 10 22.99 -33.94 -5.14
CA THR A 10 24.12 -34.74 -5.62
C THR A 10 25.44 -33.97 -5.45
N THR A 11 25.49 -32.68 -5.80
CA THR A 11 26.69 -31.87 -5.62
C THR A 11 27.07 -31.71 -4.14
N VAL A 12 26.12 -31.37 -3.26
CA VAL A 12 26.40 -31.21 -1.82
C VAL A 12 26.87 -32.51 -1.20
N THR A 13 26.22 -33.63 -1.53
CA THR A 13 26.60 -34.96 -1.04
C THR A 13 27.99 -35.37 -1.54
N ILE A 14 28.30 -35.16 -2.83
CA ILE A 14 29.62 -35.49 -3.40
C ILE A 14 30.71 -34.64 -2.74
N VAL A 15 30.50 -33.34 -2.60
CA VAL A 15 31.49 -32.44 -1.97
C VAL A 15 31.74 -32.84 -0.51
N ALA A 16 30.68 -33.14 0.26
CA ALA A 16 30.82 -33.58 1.64
C ALA A 16 31.54 -34.92 1.76
N ALA A 17 31.23 -35.88 0.88
CA ALA A 17 31.91 -37.18 0.84
C ALA A 17 33.39 -37.04 0.49
N LEU A 18 33.75 -36.15 -0.44
CA LEU A 18 35.14 -35.87 -0.80
C LEU A 18 35.92 -35.22 0.35
N ILE A 19 35.31 -34.29 1.09
CA ILE A 19 35.90 -33.67 2.28
C ILE A 19 36.13 -34.74 3.35
N ALA A 20 35.13 -35.56 3.66
CA ALA A 20 35.24 -36.63 4.65
C ALA A 20 36.33 -37.66 4.29
N ALA A 21 36.40 -38.06 3.02
CA ALA A 21 37.44 -38.96 2.51
C ALA A 21 38.85 -38.35 2.62
N GLY A 22 39.00 -37.06 2.32
CA GLY A 22 40.27 -36.34 2.48
C GLY A 22 40.73 -36.26 3.93
N LEU A 23 39.82 -35.99 4.87
CA LEU A 23 40.13 -35.96 6.31
C LEU A 23 40.50 -37.35 6.86
N ALA A 24 39.84 -38.41 6.38
CA ALA A 24 40.18 -39.79 6.75
C ALA A 24 41.54 -40.24 6.18
N PHE A 25 41.86 -39.83 4.94
CA PHE A 25 43.15 -40.12 4.32
C PHE A 25 44.32 -39.50 5.09
N TRP A 26 44.13 -38.32 5.67
CA TRP A 26 45.11 -37.65 6.54
C TRP A 26 45.10 -38.14 8.00
N GLN A 27 44.34 -39.19 8.34
CA GLN A 27 44.22 -39.75 9.70
C GLN A 27 43.77 -38.74 10.77
N VAL A 28 43.12 -37.64 10.36
CA VAL A 28 42.58 -36.63 11.29
C VAL A 28 41.30 -37.14 11.95
N ILE A 29 40.57 -38.05 11.29
CA ILE A 29 39.27 -38.58 11.72
C ILE A 29 39.23 -40.10 11.48
N ASP A 30 38.70 -40.84 12.46
CA ASP A 30 38.46 -42.29 12.37
C ASP A 30 37.40 -42.60 11.29
N VAL A 31 37.54 -43.74 10.60
CA VAL A 31 36.69 -44.16 9.47
C VAL A 31 35.21 -44.18 9.86
N TRP A 32 34.91 -44.53 11.11
CA TRP A 32 33.56 -44.53 11.64
C TRP A 32 32.92 -43.14 11.68
N HIS A 33 33.69 -42.12 12.08
CA HIS A 33 33.24 -40.73 12.14
C HIS A 33 33.05 -40.14 10.74
N ALA A 34 33.89 -40.51 9.76
CA ALA A 34 33.73 -40.11 8.37
C ALA A 34 32.45 -40.69 7.74
N ALA A 35 32.14 -41.95 8.03
CA ALA A 35 30.90 -42.59 7.59
C ALA A 35 29.66 -41.91 8.22
N ALA A 36 29.71 -41.64 9.54
CA ALA A 36 28.63 -40.94 10.25
C ALA A 36 28.39 -39.53 9.70
N ALA A 37 29.45 -38.75 9.45
CA ALA A 37 29.34 -37.41 8.89
C ALA A 37 28.71 -37.40 7.49
N THR A 38 29.06 -38.38 6.65
CA THR A 38 28.47 -38.55 5.32
C THR A 38 26.98 -38.88 5.41
N ALA A 39 26.60 -39.80 6.30
CA ALA A 39 25.21 -40.18 6.52
C ALA A 39 24.35 -39.00 7.03
N VAL A 40 24.87 -38.23 7.99
CA VAL A 40 24.20 -37.02 8.52
C VAL A 40 24.02 -35.98 7.42
N THR A 41 25.06 -35.72 6.63
CA THR A 41 24.98 -34.75 5.53
C THR A 41 23.94 -35.16 4.50
N LEU A 42 23.86 -36.45 4.17
CA LEU A 42 22.85 -36.99 3.27
C LEU A 42 21.45 -36.82 3.86
N ALA A 43 21.25 -37.15 5.14
CA ALA A 43 19.96 -36.98 5.81
C ALA A 43 19.49 -35.51 5.81
N VAL A 44 20.38 -34.58 6.16
CA VAL A 44 20.09 -33.12 6.19
C VAL A 44 19.78 -32.60 4.79
N ALA A 45 20.57 -32.96 3.78
CA ALA A 45 20.32 -32.55 2.40
C ALA A 45 18.98 -33.08 1.87
N THR A 46 18.65 -34.33 2.22
CA THR A 46 17.37 -34.94 1.84
C THR A 46 16.19 -34.25 2.51
N LEU A 47 16.31 -33.93 3.81
CA LEU A 47 15.27 -33.21 4.56
C LEU A 47 15.06 -31.80 3.99
N TRP A 48 16.15 -31.05 3.79
CA TRP A 48 16.13 -29.70 3.21
C TRP A 48 15.48 -29.67 1.81
N SER A 49 15.72 -30.70 1.00
CA SER A 49 15.13 -30.79 -0.34
C SER A 49 13.61 -30.98 -0.34
N ARG A 50 13.06 -31.53 0.74
CA ARG A 50 11.60 -31.70 0.90
C ARG A 50 10.92 -30.41 1.38
N THR A 51 11.63 -29.58 2.14
CA THR A 51 11.15 -28.28 2.61
C THR A 51 11.15 -27.21 1.50
N GLY A 52 11.88 -27.44 0.40
CA GLY A 52 11.93 -26.54 -0.76
C GLY A 52 10.75 -26.67 -1.73
N THR A 53 9.61 -27.21 -1.30
CA THR A 53 8.39 -27.11 -2.09
C THR A 53 7.95 -25.66 -2.04
N VAL A 54 8.23 -24.93 -3.13
CA VAL A 54 7.46 -23.74 -3.47
C VAL A 54 6.04 -24.25 -3.62
N VAL A 55 5.25 -24.10 -2.56
CA VAL A 55 3.80 -24.16 -2.68
C VAL A 55 3.50 -23.08 -3.71
N GLU A 56 3.03 -23.47 -4.89
CA GLU A 56 2.41 -22.50 -5.80
C GLU A 56 1.42 -21.72 -4.95
N ASP A 57 1.61 -20.39 -4.85
CA ASP A 57 0.79 -19.53 -4.03
C ASP A 57 -0.67 -19.92 -4.30
N PRO A 58 -1.40 -20.48 -3.33
CA PRO A 58 -2.76 -20.93 -3.60
C PRO A 58 -3.53 -19.71 -4.10
N GLU A 59 -4.00 -19.77 -5.34
CA GLU A 59 -4.79 -18.69 -5.90
C GLU A 59 -6.11 -18.63 -5.15
N TRP A 60 -6.16 -17.76 -4.13
CA TRP A 60 -7.39 -17.52 -3.40
C TRP A 60 -8.44 -17.02 -4.39
N PRO A 61 -9.66 -17.58 -4.39
CA PRO A 61 -10.74 -17.10 -5.23
C PRO A 61 -10.88 -15.59 -5.06
N ARG A 62 -10.69 -14.83 -6.14
CA ARG A 62 -10.84 -13.37 -6.10
C ARG A 62 -12.32 -13.06 -5.93
N THR A 63 -12.77 -12.92 -4.70
CA THR A 63 -14.07 -12.33 -4.42
C THR A 63 -14.02 -10.88 -4.85
N VAL A 64 -14.90 -10.48 -5.77
CA VAL A 64 -15.10 -9.08 -6.10
C VAL A 64 -15.70 -8.42 -4.88
N THR A 65 -14.85 -7.91 -3.99
CA THR A 65 -15.31 -7.10 -2.88
C THR A 65 -15.84 -5.82 -3.50
N GLU A 66 -17.16 -5.61 -3.41
CA GLU A 66 -17.75 -4.33 -3.75
C GLU A 66 -17.07 -3.26 -2.86
N ALA A 67 -16.21 -2.46 -3.48
CA ALA A 67 -15.49 -1.40 -2.80
C ALA A 67 -16.51 -0.33 -2.39
N ARG A 68 -17.03 -0.47 -1.16
CA ARG A 68 -17.82 0.58 -0.52
C ARG A 68 -16.87 1.71 -0.17
N ALA A 69 -17.04 2.87 -0.80
CA ALA A 69 -16.29 4.07 -0.49
C ALA A 69 -16.30 4.33 1.03
N GLY A 70 -15.10 4.44 1.61
CA GLY A 70 -14.94 4.60 3.06
C GLY A 70 -14.94 3.28 3.84
N GLY A 71 -14.77 2.15 3.15
CA GLY A 71 -14.57 0.86 3.79
C GLY A 71 -13.27 0.83 4.61
N ARG A 72 -13.17 -0.14 5.54
CA ARG A 72 -11.98 -0.31 6.40
C ARG A 72 -10.68 -0.44 5.59
N HIS A 73 -10.75 -1.03 4.39
CA HIS A 73 -9.61 -1.15 3.48
C HIS A 73 -9.17 0.21 2.94
N ASP A 74 -10.09 1.02 2.38
CA ASP A 74 -9.80 2.37 1.89
C ASP A 74 -9.20 3.27 2.98
N VAL A 75 -9.74 3.20 4.20
CA VAL A 75 -9.21 3.96 5.35
C VAL A 75 -7.80 3.51 5.71
N SER A 76 -7.55 2.20 5.68
CA SER A 76 -6.23 1.64 5.96
C SER A 76 -5.23 2.06 4.88
N ASP A 77 -5.59 1.93 3.61
CA ASP A 77 -4.74 2.31 2.48
C ASP A 77 -4.48 3.83 2.45
N LEU A 78 -5.49 4.64 2.77
CA LEU A 78 -5.35 6.08 2.92
C LEU A 78 -4.40 6.42 4.07
N SER A 79 -4.54 5.77 5.23
CA SER A 79 -3.65 6.00 6.37
C SER A 79 -2.19 5.63 6.05
N TRP A 80 -1.98 4.49 5.37
CA TRP A 80 -0.64 4.05 4.93
C TRP A 80 -0.03 4.96 3.87
N SER A 81 -0.84 5.55 2.99
CA SER A 81 -0.34 6.50 1.98
C SER A 81 -0.11 7.92 2.55
N THR A 82 -0.78 8.25 3.65
CA THR A 82 -0.73 9.59 4.27
C THR A 82 0.42 9.72 5.26
N PHE A 83 0.67 8.69 6.07
CA PHE A 83 1.66 8.73 7.14
C PHE A 83 2.93 7.95 6.79
N GLY A 84 4.08 8.56 7.07
CA GLY A 84 5.37 7.89 7.02
C GLY A 84 5.57 6.92 8.18
N ARG A 85 6.71 6.22 8.17
CA ARG A 85 7.10 5.26 9.23
C ARG A 85 7.17 5.90 10.63
N ASP A 86 7.42 7.21 10.69
CA ASP A 86 7.51 8.00 11.91
C ASP A 86 6.15 8.52 12.42
N GLY A 87 5.04 8.15 11.76
CA GLY A 87 3.71 8.62 12.11
C GLY A 87 3.45 10.09 11.72
N ARG A 88 4.36 10.71 10.95
CA ARG A 88 4.20 12.06 10.42
C ARG A 88 3.66 12.03 9.01
N VAL A 89 3.03 13.13 8.61
CA VAL A 89 2.46 13.24 7.26
C VAL A 89 3.59 13.33 6.23
N THR A 90 3.46 12.58 5.14
CA THR A 90 4.44 12.57 4.07
C THR A 90 4.51 13.92 3.34
N ASP A 91 5.69 14.29 2.84
CA ASP A 91 5.89 15.55 2.10
C ASP A 91 4.96 15.65 0.87
N ARG A 92 4.64 14.50 0.23
CA ARG A 92 3.69 14.45 -0.88
C ARG A 92 2.31 14.99 -0.49
N VAL A 93 1.80 14.61 0.68
CA VAL A 93 0.51 15.09 1.17
C VAL A 93 0.60 16.57 1.55
N VAL A 94 1.66 16.98 2.24
CA VAL A 94 1.89 18.40 2.59
C VAL A 94 1.89 19.29 1.34
N ARG A 95 2.60 18.92 0.28
CA ARG A 95 2.61 19.67 -0.99
C ARG A 95 1.21 19.76 -1.60
N ARG A 96 0.43 18.68 -1.55
CA ARG A 96 -0.94 18.66 -2.08
C ARG A 96 -1.87 19.57 -1.27
N VAL A 97 -1.75 19.57 0.05
CA VAL A 97 -2.54 20.45 0.94
C VAL A 97 -2.18 21.91 0.71
N ARG A 98 -0.89 22.23 0.53
CA ARG A 98 -0.45 23.59 0.16
C ARG A 98 -1.04 24.04 -1.16
N ALA A 99 -0.99 23.18 -2.19
CA ALA A 99 -1.59 23.48 -3.49
C ALA A 99 -3.10 23.71 -3.38
N LEU A 100 -3.81 22.91 -2.57
CA LEU A 100 -5.24 23.08 -2.31
C LEU A 100 -5.55 24.38 -1.57
N ALA A 101 -4.73 24.77 -0.59
CA ALA A 101 -4.86 26.05 0.11
C ALA A 101 -4.69 27.21 -0.88
N THR A 102 -3.66 27.15 -1.72
CA THR A 102 -3.39 28.15 -2.74
C THR A 102 -4.54 28.29 -3.73
N ASP A 103 -5.08 27.18 -4.22
CA ASP A 103 -6.20 27.16 -5.16
C ASP A 103 -7.46 27.79 -4.54
N ARG A 104 -7.78 27.42 -3.29
CA ARG A 104 -8.91 28.01 -2.57
C ARG A 104 -8.74 29.49 -2.28
N LEU A 105 -7.55 29.94 -1.85
CA LEU A 105 -7.28 31.36 -1.62
C LEU A 105 -7.46 32.18 -2.90
N ARG A 106 -6.97 31.66 -4.04
CA ARG A 106 -7.17 32.31 -5.34
C ARG A 106 -8.63 32.38 -5.76
N ALA A 107 -9.42 31.35 -5.46
CA ALA A 107 -10.86 31.36 -5.68
C ALA A 107 -11.59 32.44 -4.85
N HIS A 108 -10.98 32.90 -3.76
CA HIS A 108 -11.43 34.03 -2.92
C HIS A 108 -10.74 35.36 -3.26
N GLY A 109 -9.97 35.41 -4.36
CA GLY A 109 -9.31 36.63 -4.84
C GLY A 109 -7.98 36.97 -4.16
N VAL A 110 -7.44 36.09 -3.32
CA VAL A 110 -6.17 36.30 -2.60
C VAL A 110 -5.07 35.44 -3.24
N ASP A 111 -3.98 36.06 -3.70
CA ASP A 111 -2.82 35.31 -4.20
C ASP A 111 -1.76 35.13 -3.10
N PRO A 112 -1.53 33.91 -2.60
CA PRO A 112 -0.53 33.68 -1.55
C PRO A 112 0.92 33.82 -2.03
N SER A 113 1.15 34.05 -3.33
CA SER A 113 2.47 34.30 -3.89
C SER A 113 2.91 35.76 -3.70
N ASP A 114 1.95 36.65 -3.47
CA ASP A 114 2.19 38.07 -3.24
C ASP A 114 2.42 38.34 -1.74
N PRO A 115 3.60 38.86 -1.34
CA PRO A 115 3.87 39.17 0.06
C PRO A 115 2.94 40.26 0.62
N ALA A 116 2.34 41.13 -0.23
CA ALA A 116 1.39 42.14 0.24
C ALA A 116 0.03 41.53 0.64
N SER A 117 -0.29 40.33 0.14
CA SER A 117 -1.51 39.59 0.44
C SER A 117 -1.42 38.76 1.73
N LEU A 118 -0.26 38.75 2.41
CA LEU A 118 -0.04 37.97 3.64
C LEU A 118 -1.06 38.28 4.76
N PRO A 119 -1.41 39.56 5.05
CA PRO A 119 -2.42 39.88 6.07
C PRO A 119 -3.81 39.29 5.74
N ASP A 120 -4.19 39.29 4.47
CA ASP A 120 -5.47 38.74 4.02
C ASP A 120 -5.48 37.21 4.13
N VAL A 121 -4.36 36.56 3.80
CA VAL A 121 -4.18 35.11 3.99
C VAL A 121 -4.26 34.74 5.47
N GLU A 122 -3.62 35.50 6.36
CA GLU A 122 -3.68 35.28 7.80
C GLU A 122 -5.09 35.53 8.37
N HIS A 123 -5.82 36.50 7.84
CA HIS A 123 -7.20 36.76 8.21
C HIS A 123 -8.13 35.59 7.83
N LEU A 124 -7.95 35.03 6.63
CA LEU A 124 -8.80 33.95 6.10
C LEU A 124 -8.47 32.57 6.69
N LEU A 125 -7.19 32.20 6.78
CA LEU A 125 -6.76 30.88 7.24
C LEU A 125 -6.45 30.82 8.74
N GLY A 126 -6.14 31.97 9.35
CA GLY A 126 -5.59 32.10 10.69
C GLY A 126 -4.05 32.10 10.69
N ALA A 127 -3.45 33.06 11.38
CA ALA A 127 -1.99 33.26 11.43
C ALA A 127 -1.21 32.00 11.87
N ASP A 128 -1.75 31.23 12.80
CA ASP A 128 -1.12 29.97 13.25
C ASP A 128 -1.05 28.92 12.15
N VAL A 129 -2.13 28.77 11.38
CA VAL A 129 -2.18 27.82 10.26
C VAL A 129 -1.21 28.27 9.18
N VAL A 130 -1.17 29.56 8.84
CA VAL A 130 -0.25 30.13 7.83
C VAL A 130 1.20 29.87 8.22
N ARG A 131 1.58 30.17 9.47
CA ARG A 131 2.93 29.92 10.00
C ARG A 131 3.30 28.44 9.93
N GLN A 132 2.38 27.56 10.30
CA GLN A 132 2.60 26.11 10.24
C GLN A 132 2.68 25.59 8.81
N LEU A 133 1.87 26.11 7.89
CA LEU A 133 1.88 25.76 6.48
C LEU A 133 3.20 26.18 5.81
N ALA A 134 3.76 27.31 6.22
CA ALA A 134 5.07 27.80 5.77
C ALA A 134 6.26 27.01 6.35
N SER A 135 6.06 26.31 7.48
CA SER A 135 7.13 25.55 8.12
C SER A 135 7.58 24.35 7.29
N ARG A 136 8.86 23.97 7.36
CA ARG A 136 9.38 22.74 6.71
C ARG A 136 9.21 21.47 7.55
N GLN A 137 8.60 21.59 8.74
CA GLN A 137 8.48 20.48 9.65
C GLN A 137 7.33 19.56 9.21
N ALA A 138 7.56 18.24 9.23
CA ALA A 138 6.53 17.28 8.88
C ALA A 138 5.39 17.31 9.94
N PRO A 139 4.15 17.61 9.55
CA PRO A 139 3.05 17.81 10.48
C PRO A 139 2.54 16.47 11.04
N THR A 140 1.87 16.54 12.18
CA THR A 140 1.15 15.40 12.76
C THR A 140 -0.23 15.24 12.11
N ALA A 141 -0.90 14.11 12.34
CA ALA A 141 -2.28 13.90 11.92
C ALA A 141 -3.23 15.02 12.39
N ARG A 142 -3.11 15.42 13.67
CA ARG A 142 -3.93 16.50 14.25
C ARG A 142 -3.67 17.84 13.56
N THR A 143 -2.40 18.16 13.31
CA THR A 143 -2.01 19.40 12.62
C THR A 143 -2.57 19.44 11.19
N LEU A 144 -2.46 18.32 10.46
CA LEU A 144 -3.04 18.20 9.12
C LEU A 144 -4.55 18.39 9.12
N GLN A 145 -5.26 17.79 10.10
CA GLN A 145 -6.70 17.98 10.26
C GLN A 145 -7.04 19.46 10.48
N THR A 146 -6.32 20.16 11.37
CA THR A 146 -6.52 21.60 11.59
C THR A 146 -6.33 22.43 10.33
N TRP A 147 -5.34 22.08 9.49
CA TRP A 147 -5.12 22.77 8.22
C TRP A 147 -6.27 22.52 7.24
N LEU A 148 -6.71 21.27 7.11
CA LEU A 148 -7.84 20.91 6.24
C LEU A 148 -9.13 21.60 6.70
N ASP A 149 -9.43 21.59 8.00
CA ASP A 149 -10.59 22.29 8.57
C ASP A 149 -10.54 23.79 8.28
N ALA A 150 -9.35 24.43 8.35
CA ALA A 150 -9.19 25.84 8.02
C ALA A 150 -9.42 26.12 6.53
N ILE A 151 -8.90 25.26 5.66
CA ILE A 151 -9.07 25.38 4.22
C ILE A 151 -10.53 25.08 3.82
N GLU A 152 -11.20 24.13 4.46
CA GLU A 152 -12.60 23.79 4.20
C GLU A 152 -13.57 24.88 4.67
N ARG A 153 -13.25 25.58 5.76
CA ARG A 153 -14.01 26.75 6.23
C ARG A 153 -14.06 27.90 5.23
N LEU A 154 -13.08 28.01 4.32
CA LEU A 154 -13.16 28.96 3.22
C LEU A 154 -14.35 28.64 2.28
N GLY A 155 -14.83 27.39 2.27
CA GLY A 155 -15.87 26.93 1.37
C GLY A 155 -15.42 26.89 -0.10
N PRO A 156 -16.26 26.36 -1.00
CA PRO A 156 -16.07 26.57 -2.42
C PRO A 156 -16.20 28.06 -2.71
N GLY A 157 -15.16 28.66 -3.32
CA GLY A 157 -15.29 30.01 -3.89
C GLY A 157 -16.51 30.07 -4.80
N ALA A 158 -17.12 31.24 -4.94
CA ALA A 158 -18.46 31.44 -5.53
C ALA A 158 -18.66 30.90 -6.97
N ALA A 159 -17.64 30.34 -7.61
CA ALA A 159 -17.75 29.73 -8.92
C ALA A 159 -18.17 28.25 -8.83
N THR A 160 -19.37 28.00 -9.36
CA THR A 160 -19.89 26.69 -9.80
C THR A 160 -20.57 25.86 -8.72
N ARG A 161 -21.71 26.34 -8.23
CA ARG A 161 -22.83 25.45 -7.97
C ARG A 161 -23.13 24.73 -9.29
N PRO A 162 -23.03 23.40 -9.41
CA PRO A 162 -23.55 22.72 -10.60
C PRO A 162 -25.00 23.15 -10.73
N ALA A 163 -25.37 23.70 -11.89
CA ALA A 163 -26.76 23.97 -12.22
C ALA A 163 -27.55 22.72 -11.84
N PRO A 164 -28.67 22.84 -11.08
CA PRO A 164 -29.48 21.68 -10.75
C PRO A 164 -29.75 20.94 -12.05
N THR A 165 -29.18 19.73 -12.15
CA THR A 165 -29.36 18.83 -13.28
C THR A 165 -30.83 18.86 -13.61
N ALA A 166 -31.16 19.42 -14.77
CA ALA A 166 -32.52 19.51 -15.27
C ALA A 166 -33.16 18.13 -15.05
N ALA A 167 -34.30 18.15 -14.36
CA ALA A 167 -35.04 16.99 -13.93
C ALA A 167 -34.98 15.87 -14.98
N ALA A 168 -34.54 14.69 -14.55
CA ALA A 168 -34.60 13.48 -15.34
C ALA A 168 -36.03 13.36 -15.95
N PRO A 169 -36.17 13.13 -17.26
CA PRO A 169 -37.46 12.86 -17.86
C PRO A 169 -38.15 11.70 -17.13
N PRO A 170 -39.47 11.76 -16.88
CA PRO A 170 -40.18 10.68 -16.21
C PRO A 170 -39.98 9.37 -16.98
N ALA A 171 -39.52 8.36 -16.24
CA ALA A 171 -39.30 7.02 -16.75
C ALA A 171 -40.58 6.51 -17.43
N ALA A 172 -40.45 6.07 -18.68
CA ALA A 172 -41.50 5.35 -19.38
C ALA A 172 -41.86 4.07 -18.60
N PRO A 173 -43.15 3.69 -18.55
CA PRO A 173 -43.58 2.51 -17.80
C PRO A 173 -42.98 1.24 -18.41
N THR A 174 -42.30 0.47 -17.56
CA THR A 174 -41.90 -0.91 -17.84
C THR A 174 -43.15 -1.76 -18.06
N THR A 175 -43.34 -2.25 -19.29
CA THR A 175 -44.30 -3.32 -19.56
C THR A 175 -43.79 -4.61 -18.93
N THR A 176 -44.39 -4.96 -17.79
CA THR A 176 -44.28 -6.28 -17.17
C THR A 176 -44.97 -7.30 -18.09
N SER A 177 -44.19 -8.00 -18.93
CA SER A 177 -44.69 -9.18 -19.63
C SER A 177 -44.64 -10.37 -18.67
N THR A 178 -45.77 -10.64 -18.03
CA THR A 178 -46.12 -11.89 -17.36
C THR A 178 -45.96 -13.07 -18.34
N PRO A 179 -45.21 -14.15 -18.02
CA PRO A 179 -45.36 -15.40 -18.74
C PRO A 179 -46.59 -16.11 -18.17
N GLU A 180 -47.70 -15.92 -18.88
CA GLU A 180 -48.91 -16.70 -18.80
C GLU A 180 -48.60 -18.16 -19.15
N GLU A 181 -48.71 -19.03 -18.15
CA GLU A 181 -49.56 -20.22 -18.20
C GLU A 181 -49.85 -20.77 -19.61
N ASN A 182 -49.20 -21.88 -19.99
CA ASN A 182 -49.76 -22.76 -21.01
C ASN A 182 -49.60 -24.23 -20.62
N ARG A 183 -50.69 -24.76 -20.05
CA ARG A 183 -51.06 -26.17 -19.99
C ARG A 183 -51.42 -26.65 -21.40
N ALA A 184 -50.77 -27.71 -21.84
CA ALA A 184 -51.38 -28.77 -22.66
C ALA A 184 -50.62 -30.07 -22.43
#